data_AF-B1XSK3-F1
#
_entry.id   AF-B1XSK3-F1
#
_cell.length_a   1.000
_cell.length_b   1.000
_cell.length_c   1.000
_cell.angle_alpha   90.00
_cell.angle_beta   90.00
_cell.angle_gamma   90.00
#
_symmetry.space_group_name_H-M   'P 1'
#
loop_
_entity.id
_entity.type
_entity.pdbx_description
1 polymer ?
#
loop_
_entity_poly.entity_id
_entity_poly.type
_entity_poly.pdbx_seq_one_letter_code
_entity_poly.pdbx_strand_id
1 'polypeptide(L)'
;MYADINIYKELHLNKAELIAAIADDAEISKAKAEFALNSAIENIIKAVTKGDSVQLIGFGTFASSKRAARMGRNPKTGEPLKIAAAKTVKFSAGKAFKDSVNKRKK
;
A
#
# COMPACT_ATOMS: atom_id res chain seq x y z
N MET A 1 -21.63 -35.12 11.38
CA MET A 1 -21.93 -34.15 12.46
C MET A 1 -20.66 -34.11 13.31
N TYR A 2 -19.67 -33.27 13.05
CA TYR A 2 -19.70 -31.80 13.11
C TYR A 2 -18.70 -31.14 12.14
N ALA A 3 -19.14 -30.00 11.60
CA ALA A 3 -18.37 -28.81 11.23
C ALA A 3 -17.44 -28.81 9.99
N ASP A 4 -18.03 -28.97 8.82
CA ASP A 4 -17.60 -28.25 7.61
C ASP A 4 -18.08 -26.79 7.64
N ILE A 5 -17.51 -25.93 8.49
CA ILE A 5 -17.75 -24.47 8.43
C ILE A 5 -16.46 -23.70 8.74
N ASN A 6 -15.52 -23.69 7.79
CA ASN A 6 -14.74 -22.49 7.40
C ASN A 6 -13.69 -22.77 6.30
N ILE A 7 -14.04 -23.56 5.29
CA ILE A 7 -13.12 -23.88 4.17
C ILE A 7 -12.97 -22.72 3.15
N TYR A 8 -13.67 -21.59 3.33
CA TYR A 8 -13.49 -20.39 2.50
C TYR A 8 -13.40 -19.13 3.34
N LYS A 9 -12.42 -19.05 4.23
CA LYS A 9 -11.94 -17.72 4.65
C LYS A 9 -11.36 -17.07 3.39
N GLU A 10 -12.14 -16.24 2.71
CA GLU A 10 -11.60 -15.28 1.74
C GLU A 10 -10.38 -14.64 2.39
N LEU A 11 -9.22 -14.78 1.75
CA LEU A 11 -7.96 -14.17 2.19
C LEU A 11 -8.08 -12.65 2.00
N HIS A 12 -8.81 -11.99 2.89
CA HIS A 12 -8.96 -10.56 2.89
C HIS A 12 -8.05 -9.95 3.96
N LEU A 13 -6.75 -9.89 3.64
CA LEU A 13 -5.73 -9.39 4.54
C LEU A 13 -5.92 -7.89 4.82
N ASN A 14 -6.73 -7.61 5.85
CA ASN A 14 -6.89 -6.28 6.41
C ASN A 14 -5.76 -5.97 7.40
N LYS A 15 -5.76 -4.77 7.99
CA LYS A 15 -4.70 -4.35 8.93
C LYS A 15 -4.53 -5.30 10.11
N ALA A 16 -5.63 -5.78 10.72
CA ALA A 16 -5.55 -6.65 11.89
C ALA A 16 -4.99 -8.04 11.53
N GLU A 17 -5.36 -8.57 10.36
CA GLU A 17 -4.80 -9.83 9.87
C GLU A 17 -3.32 -9.70 9.48
N LEU A 18 -2.92 -8.56 8.91
CA LEU A 18 -1.50 -8.25 8.66
C LEU A 18 -0.70 -8.16 9.96
N ILE A 19 -1.25 -7.54 11.02
CA ILE A 19 -0.59 -7.49 12.34
C ILE A 19 -0.43 -8.90 12.92
N ALA A 20 -1.45 -9.75 12.81
CA ALA A 20 -1.36 -11.14 13.26
C ALA A 20 -0.28 -11.91 12.49
N ALA A 21 -0.25 -11.80 11.16
CA ALA A 21 0.78 -12.43 10.33
C ALA A 21 2.19 -11.95 10.70
N ILE A 22 2.40 -10.64 10.90
CA ILE A 22 3.70 -10.10 11.35
C ILE A 22 4.08 -10.63 12.73
N ALA A 23 3.12 -10.72 13.65
CA ALA A 23 3.37 -11.21 15.01
C ALA A 23 3.82 -12.68 14.99
N ASP A 24 3.15 -13.51 14.18
CA ASP A 24 3.44 -14.92 14.03
C ASP A 24 4.78 -15.13 13.32
N ASP A 25 5.02 -14.47 12.18
CA ASP A 25 6.25 -14.61 11.37
C ASP A 25 7.51 -14.11 12.09
N ALA A 26 7.39 -13.04 12.88
CA ALA A 26 8.51 -12.43 13.61
C ALA A 26 8.62 -12.91 15.06
N GLU A 27 7.75 -13.82 15.51
CA GLU A 27 7.69 -14.35 16.87
C GLU A 27 7.64 -13.24 17.95
N ILE A 28 6.82 -12.22 17.72
CA ILE A 28 6.62 -11.08 18.64
C ILE A 28 5.16 -10.97 19.07
N SER A 29 4.91 -10.23 20.16
CA SER A 29 3.54 -9.95 20.56
C SER A 29 2.81 -9.10 19.51
N LYS A 30 1.49 -9.30 19.38
CA LYS A 30 0.63 -8.48 18.49
C LYS A 30 0.77 -6.98 18.74
N ALA A 31 0.95 -6.58 19.99
CA ALA A 31 1.19 -5.18 20.35
C ALA A 31 2.51 -4.64 19.76
N LYS A 32 3.59 -5.43 19.78
CA LYS A 32 4.87 -5.06 19.15
C LYS A 32 4.75 -5.03 17.63
N ALA A 33 4.05 -5.99 17.03
CA ALA A 33 3.80 -6.04 15.59
C ALA A 33 2.98 -4.82 15.11
N GLU A 34 1.93 -4.45 15.84
CA GLU A 34 1.13 -3.25 15.57
C GLU A 34 1.98 -1.98 15.67
N PHE A 35 2.77 -1.85 16.74
CA PHE A 35 3.67 -0.72 16.91
C PHE A 35 4.68 -0.60 15.75
N ALA A 36 5.30 -1.72 15.37
CA ALA A 36 6.26 -1.76 14.27
C ALA A 36 5.63 -1.35 12.93
N LEU A 37 4.45 -1.89 12.62
CA LEU A 37 3.72 -1.56 11.39
C LEU A 37 3.33 -0.08 11.35
N ASN A 38 2.77 0.45 12.44
CA ASN A 38 2.39 1.86 12.53
C ASN A 38 3.61 2.77 12.39
N SER A 39 4.71 2.46 13.07
CA SER A 39 5.97 3.19 12.97
C SER A 39 6.53 3.19 11.55
N ALA A 40 6.50 2.06 10.84
CA ALA A 40 6.92 1.97 9.45
C ALA A 40 6.09 2.88 8.54
N ILE A 41 4.76 2.83 8.66
CA ILE A 41 3.84 3.67 7.87
C ILE A 41 4.10 5.15 8.14
N GLU A 42 4.23 5.55 9.40
CA GLU A 42 4.50 6.94 9.76
C GLU A 42 5.82 7.45 9.18
N ASN A 43 6.88 6.66 9.26
CA ASN A 43 8.19 7.05 8.74
C ASN A 43 8.17 7.19 7.21
N ILE A 44 7.45 6.31 6.50
CA ILE A 44 7.23 6.44 5.05
C ILE A 44 6.50 7.75 4.73
N ILE A 45 5.42 8.06 5.45
CA ILE A 45 4.65 9.30 5.26
C ILE A 45 5.54 10.52 5.52
N LYS A 46 6.30 10.53 6.63
CA LYS A 46 7.21 11.63 7.01
C LYS A 46 8.26 11.88 5.92
N ALA A 47 8.93 10.83 5.44
CA ALA A 47 9.94 10.94 4.40
C ALA A 47 9.35 11.46 3.07
N VAL A 48 8.27 10.85 2.59
CA VAL A 48 7.64 11.25 1.31
C VAL A 48 7.08 12.67 1.37
N THR A 49 6.57 13.12 2.52
CA THR A 49 6.07 14.49 2.69
C THR A 49 7.20 15.52 2.55
N LYS A 50 8.41 15.19 3.03
CA LYS A 50 9.61 16.03 2.90
C LYS A 50 10.17 16.07 1.47
N GLY A 51 9.72 15.18 0.60
CA GLY A 51 10.19 15.05 -0.78
C GLY A 51 11.17 13.90 -0.98
N ASP A 52 11.53 13.19 0.08
CA ASP A 52 12.42 12.04 0.03
C ASP A 52 11.73 10.82 -0.58
N SER A 53 12.53 9.79 -0.89
CA SER A 53 12.04 8.49 -1.33
C SER A 53 12.42 7.39 -0.34
N VAL A 54 11.51 6.45 -0.11
CA VAL A 54 11.76 5.25 0.70
C VAL A 54 11.71 4.03 -0.21
N GLN A 55 12.82 3.31 -0.30
CA GLN A 55 12.94 2.08 -1.08
C GLN A 55 12.96 0.87 -0.15
N LEU A 56 12.04 -0.07 -0.39
CA LEU A 56 11.98 -1.37 0.27
C LEU A 56 12.35 -2.43 -0.76
N ILE A 57 13.57 -2.96 -0.66
CA ILE A 57 14.11 -3.96 -1.60
C ILE A 57 13.18 -5.17 -1.64
N GLY A 58 12.89 -5.66 -2.84
CA GLY A 58 11.96 -6.77 -3.06
C GLY A 58 10.48 -6.37 -3.13
N PHE A 59 10.09 -5.20 -2.60
CA PHE A 59 8.71 -4.72 -2.59
C PHE A 59 8.48 -3.55 -3.57
N GLY A 60 9.13 -2.41 -3.33
CA GLY A 60 8.93 -1.22 -4.15
C GLY A 60 9.46 0.07 -3.53
N THR A 61 9.14 1.19 -4.18
CA THR A 61 9.60 2.52 -3.79
C THR A 61 8.43 3.47 -3.62
N PHE A 62 8.39 4.17 -2.49
CA PHE A 62 7.49 5.29 -2.22
C PHE A 62 8.25 6.60 -2.45
N ALA A 63 7.65 7.53 -3.18
CA ALA A 63 8.25 8.82 -3.44
C ALA A 63 7.19 9.92 -3.63
N SER A 64 7.61 11.17 -3.41
CA SER A 64 6.81 12.32 -3.84
C SER A 64 6.91 12.50 -5.36
N SER A 65 5.83 12.95 -5.97
CA SER A 65 5.77 13.28 -7.40
C SER A 65 5.01 14.58 -7.60
N LYS A 66 5.24 15.27 -8.71
CA LYS A 66 4.52 16.49 -9.08
C LYS A 66 3.55 16.18 -10.21
N ARG A 67 2.29 16.57 -10.06
CA ARG A 67 1.30 16.57 -11.13
C ARG A 67 1.12 17.98 -11.64
N ALA A 68 1.34 18.19 -12.93
CA ALA A 68 1.15 19.48 -13.58
C ALA A 68 -0.33 19.91 -13.58
N ALA A 69 -0.56 21.22 -13.67
CA ALA A 69 -1.89 21.76 -13.89
C ALA A 69 -2.42 21.28 -15.24
N ARG A 70 -3.72 20.96 -15.30
CA ARG A 70 -4.37 20.48 -16.52
C ARG A 70 -5.83 20.92 -16.56
N MET A 71 -6.40 20.97 -17.75
CA MET A 71 -7.84 21.12 -17.93
C MET A 71 -8.50 19.75 -17.80
N GLY A 72 -9.43 19.63 -16.85
CA GLY A 72 -10.35 18.51 -16.75
C GLY A 72 -11.76 18.93 -17.19
N ARG A 73 -12.72 18.01 -17.03
CA ARG A 73 -14.14 18.30 -17.23
C ARG A 73 -14.91 17.89 -15.97
N ASN A 74 -15.93 18.66 -15.62
CA ASN A 74 -16.86 18.26 -14.57
C ASN A 74 -17.62 16.99 -15.03
N PRO A 75 -17.58 15.88 -14.28
CA PRO A 75 -18.28 14.65 -14.67
C PRO A 75 -19.80 14.81 -14.80
N LYS A 76 -20.40 15.79 -14.11
CA LYS A 76 -21.85 16.03 -14.12
C LYS A 76 -22.29 17.02 -15.21
N THR A 77 -21.51 18.07 -15.47
CA THR A 77 -21.90 19.15 -16.40
C THR A 77 -21.11 19.17 -17.71
N GLY A 78 -19.98 18.47 -17.79
CA GLY A 78 -19.10 18.44 -18.96
C GLY A 78 -18.26 19.71 -19.17
N GLU A 79 -18.47 20.74 -18.35
CA GLU A 79 -17.79 22.03 -18.45
C GLU A 79 -16.29 21.92 -18.14
N PRO A 80 -15.43 22.72 -18.80
CA PRO A 80 -14.00 22.75 -18.54
C PRO A 80 -13.71 23.23 -17.11
N LEU A 81 -12.91 22.47 -16.36
CA LEU A 81 -12.43 22.82 -15.03
C LEU A 81 -10.90 22.86 -15.02
N LYS A 82 -10.31 23.97 -14.55
CA LYS A 82 -8.87 24.05 -14.32
C LYS A 82 -8.50 23.29 -13.06
N ILE A 83 -7.69 22.23 -13.21
CA ILE A 83 -7.16 21.45 -12.09
C ILE A 83 -5.76 21.94 -11.81
N ALA A 84 -5.54 22.52 -10.62
CA ALA A 84 -4.23 23.03 -10.21
C ALA A 84 -3.15 21.95 -10.15
N ALA A 85 -1.90 22.38 -10.27
CA ALA A 85 -0.74 21.53 -10.02
C ALA A 85 -0.73 21.11 -8.55
N ALA A 86 -0.30 19.88 -8.26
CA ALA A 86 -0.28 19.34 -6.91
C ALA A 86 0.92 18.40 -6.70
N LYS A 87 1.39 18.32 -5.46
CA LYS A 87 2.22 17.19 -5.04
C LYS A 87 1.33 15.96 -4.90
N THR A 88 1.87 14.82 -5.29
CA THR A 88 1.21 13.51 -5.29
C THR A 88 2.16 12.49 -4.70
N VAL A 89 1.62 11.36 -4.25
CA VAL A 89 2.41 10.21 -3.83
C VAL A 89 2.47 9.21 -4.98
N LYS A 90 3.65 8.65 -5.22
CA LYS A 90 3.86 7.58 -6.19
C LYS A 90 4.41 6.35 -5.46
N PHE A 91 3.77 5.21 -5.70
CA PHE A 91 4.35 3.90 -5.41
C PHE A 91 4.79 3.25 -6.72
N SER A 92 6.02 2.73 -6.75
CA SER A 92 6.55 1.96 -7.88
C SER A 92 6.87 0.55 -7.39
N ALA A 93 6.11 -0.44 -7.86
CA ALA A 93 6.37 -1.84 -7.52
C ALA A 93 7.73 -2.29 -8.05
N GLY A 94 8.53 -2.92 -7.19
CA GLY A 94 9.82 -3.49 -7.52
C GLY A 94 9.69 -4.69 -8.44
N LYS A 95 10.79 -5.07 -9.11
CA LYS A 95 10.81 -6.21 -10.04
C LYS A 95 10.35 -7.50 -9.34
N ALA A 96 10.90 -7.80 -8.16
CA ALA A 96 10.56 -9.04 -7.45
C ALA A 96 9.06 -9.13 -7.11
N PHE A 97 8.43 -8.03 -6.69
CA PHE A 97 6.98 -8.02 -6.44
C PHE A 97 6.17 -8.26 -7.74
N LYS A 98 6.52 -7.56 -8.83
CA LYS A 98 5.88 -7.77 -10.14
C LYS A 98 6.04 -9.21 -10.64
N ASP A 99 7.23 -9.78 -10.49
CA ASP A 99 7.51 -11.16 -10.88
C ASP A 99 6.65 -12.13 -10.07
N SER A 100 6.55 -11.95 -8.75
CA SER A 100 5.70 -12.79 -7.89
C SER A 100 4.23 -12.74 -8.27
N VAL A 101 3.71 -11.59 -8.71
CA VAL A 101 2.32 -11.46 -9.19
C VAL A 101 2.13 -12.12 -10.57
N ASN A 102 3.13 -12.05 -11.45
CA ASN A 102 3.04 -12.55 -12.82
C ASN A 102 3.44 -14.03 -12.97
N LYS A 103 3.90 -14.70 -11.91
CA LYS A 103 4.12 -16.15 -11.92
C LYS A 103 2.78 -16.84 -12.16
N ARG A 104 2.58 -17.42 -13.35
CA ARG A 104 1.44 -18.30 -13.62
C ARG A 104 1.53 -19.47 -12.63
N LYS A 105 0.46 -19.74 -11.88
CA LYS A 105 0.32 -21.00 -11.14
C LYS A 105 0.45 -22.13 -12.17
N LYS A 106 1.51 -22.93 -12.08
CA LYS A 106 1.64 -24.19 -12.83
C LYS A 106 0.82 -25.26 -12.13
#